data_AF-A0A7L4TPF0-F1
#
_entry.id   AF-A0A7L4TPF0-F1
#
_cell.length_a   1.000
_cell.length_b   1.000
_cell.length_c   1.000
_cell.angle_alpha   90.00
_cell.angle_beta   90.00
_cell.angle_gamma   90.00
#
_symmetry.space_group_name_H-M   'P 1'
#
loop_
_entity.id
_entity.type
_entity.pdbx_description
1 polymer ?
#
loop_
_entity_poly.entity_id
_entity_poly.type
_entity_poly.pdbx_seq_one_letter_code
_entity_poly.pdbx_strand_id
1 'polypeptide(L)'
;MKKIYTIILLTFSSAFFGQTGMGTPTPRGALDINRPTTNTFGLVLPTNDDTNNMINPQGGTIAEGTVMYDSKMKCIKFFRNNAWSDCLLEALPPTPITADCSSLGFEGTFTDGVALSEAKFKVTITNNSMTSVGPIAFQATDLVLSGINGVTVSSVSTASHTFTPGESIILTFDLNGTPDSGGTLTGIFSKLTINCSASVVINKTLRFANFGTYSIGGSNYSAFNSQLQNSSYYGNSRSATYKGNFTGFSFVDITSLLTNFSAQQLIDRYDIISIQVNKLAVANIPKIKQYVDSGGVVFIICNSTSVAATDNIFKTFGGKGTIEAGNEKATTTTNGINKNLFGDATNITINGSGTTTGFKLSDLPTGAIVLAEDALHAKIFTMGTGGKAIFIWDEDLFITSPISGNIIDTAQEEALHNIMAHALRKAGF
;
A
#
# COMPACT_ATOMS: atom_id res chain seq x y z
N MET A 1 -17.82 33.95 -101.24
CA MET A 1 -18.77 33.12 -100.46
C MET A 1 -18.20 31.78 -99.99
N LYS A 2 -17.46 30.99 -100.80
CA LYS A 2 -16.87 29.70 -100.37
C LYS A 2 -15.94 29.74 -99.14
N LYS A 3 -15.21 30.84 -98.89
CA LYS A 3 -14.26 30.95 -97.77
C LYS A 3 -14.91 31.18 -96.39
N ILE A 4 -16.16 31.66 -96.34
CA ILE A 4 -16.89 31.91 -95.09
C ILE A 4 -17.51 30.61 -94.54
N TYR A 5 -17.98 29.72 -95.43
CA TYR A 5 -18.51 28.42 -95.02
C TYR A 5 -17.44 27.50 -94.40
N THR A 6 -16.19 27.57 -94.86
CA THR A 6 -15.09 26.78 -94.29
C THR A 6 -14.71 27.23 -92.89
N ILE A 7 -14.79 28.54 -92.59
CA ILE A 7 -14.49 29.08 -91.26
C ILE A 7 -15.59 28.71 -90.25
N ILE A 8 -16.86 28.75 -90.67
CA ILE A 8 -18.00 28.36 -89.81
C ILE A 8 -18.00 26.84 -89.52
N LEU A 9 -17.58 26.01 -90.48
CA LEU A 9 -17.46 24.55 -90.31
C LEU A 9 -16.29 24.15 -89.40
N LEU A 10 -15.19 24.93 -89.38
CA LEU A 10 -14.03 24.72 -88.49
C LEU A 10 -14.30 25.20 -87.05
N THR A 11 -15.23 26.14 -86.84
CA THR A 11 -15.63 26.59 -85.49
C THR A 11 -16.67 25.71 -84.81
N PHE A 12 -17.29 24.75 -85.53
CA PHE A 12 -18.38 23.92 -85.00
C PHE A 12 -17.97 22.51 -84.53
N SER A 13 -16.72 22.09 -84.76
CA SER A 13 -16.26 20.76 -84.32
C SER A 13 -15.32 20.87 -83.12
N SER A 14 -15.83 20.41 -81.98
CA SER A 14 -15.14 20.03 -80.75
C SER A 14 -14.70 21.15 -79.81
N ALA A 15 -15.71 21.78 -79.18
CA ALA A 15 -15.63 21.96 -77.74
C ALA A 15 -15.46 20.56 -77.11
N PHE A 16 -14.23 20.21 -76.72
CA PHE A 16 -14.00 19.04 -75.89
C PHE A 16 -14.61 19.31 -74.51
N PHE A 17 -15.44 18.38 -74.06
CA PHE A 17 -15.97 18.34 -72.71
C PHE A 17 -14.79 18.32 -71.72
N GLY A 18 -14.58 19.42 -71.00
CA GLY A 18 -13.69 19.45 -69.86
C GLY A 18 -14.30 18.66 -68.71
N GLN A 19 -14.07 17.34 -68.69
CA GLN A 19 -14.17 16.54 -67.48
C GLN A 19 -12.75 16.11 -67.12
N THR A 20 -12.23 16.67 -66.03
CA THR A 20 -10.88 16.39 -65.50
C THR A 20 -10.80 14.98 -64.92
N GLY A 21 -10.46 14.01 -65.77
CA GLY A 21 -9.58 12.92 -65.38
C GLY A 21 -8.17 13.26 -65.83
N MET A 22 -7.23 13.54 -64.92
CA MET A 22 -5.85 13.75 -65.33
C MET A 22 -5.23 12.41 -65.80
N GLY A 23 -4.83 12.33 -67.08
CA GLY A 23 -3.88 11.32 -67.59
C GLY A 23 -4.45 10.03 -68.19
N THR A 24 -5.77 9.86 -68.31
CA THR A 24 -6.39 8.72 -69.01
C THR A 24 -7.81 9.11 -69.48
N PRO A 25 -8.32 8.62 -70.64
CA PRO A 25 -9.74 8.77 -70.99
C PRO A 25 -10.66 7.91 -70.08
N THR A 26 -10.11 7.05 -69.24
CA THR A 26 -10.82 6.19 -68.27
C THR A 26 -10.23 6.35 -66.86
N PRO A 27 -10.30 7.55 -66.25
CA PRO A 27 -9.80 7.75 -64.89
C PRO A 27 -10.60 6.93 -63.88
N ARG A 28 -9.91 6.30 -62.94
CA ARG A 28 -10.54 5.64 -61.78
C ARG A 28 -10.45 6.47 -60.49
N GLY A 29 -9.83 7.65 -60.53
CA GLY A 29 -9.85 8.67 -59.48
C GLY A 29 -8.65 9.64 -59.52
N ALA A 30 -8.87 10.93 -59.25
CA ALA A 30 -7.83 11.91 -58.90
C ALA A 30 -8.47 13.14 -58.21
N LEU A 31 -8.43 13.18 -56.88
CA LEU A 31 -8.80 14.34 -56.08
C LEU A 31 -7.75 14.50 -54.97
N ASP A 32 -6.81 15.43 -55.16
CA ASP A 32 -5.82 15.81 -54.15
C ASP A 32 -6.23 17.17 -53.55
N ILE A 33 -6.54 17.17 -52.24
CA ILE A 33 -6.96 18.38 -51.50
C ILE A 33 -5.89 18.83 -50.48
N ASN A 34 -4.64 18.39 -50.62
CA ASN A 34 -3.59 18.74 -49.68
C ASN A 34 -2.86 20.05 -50.06
N ARG A 35 -2.72 20.95 -49.08
CA ARG A 35 -1.80 22.10 -49.09
C ARG A 35 -0.69 21.90 -48.05
N PRO A 36 0.55 22.34 -48.35
CA PRO A 36 1.74 21.98 -47.56
C PRO A 36 1.86 22.65 -46.18
N THR A 37 1.04 23.65 -45.83
CA THR A 37 1.24 24.42 -44.58
C THR A 37 -0.02 24.69 -43.76
N THR A 38 -1.20 24.87 -44.37
CA THR A 38 -2.50 24.91 -43.68
C THR A 38 -3.64 24.46 -44.62
N ASN A 39 -4.39 23.43 -44.23
CA ASN A 39 -5.60 22.98 -44.93
C ASN A 39 -6.83 23.64 -44.29
N THR A 40 -7.42 24.63 -44.97
CA THR A 40 -8.66 25.29 -44.55
C THR A 40 -9.90 24.75 -45.29
N PHE A 41 -9.73 23.72 -46.11
CA PHE A 41 -10.78 23.09 -46.92
C PHE A 41 -10.81 21.58 -46.64
N GLY A 42 -12.01 21.03 -46.49
CA GLY A 42 -12.23 19.58 -46.33
C GLY A 42 -12.75 18.92 -47.60
N LEU A 43 -12.69 17.59 -47.66
CA LEU A 43 -13.41 16.82 -48.68
C LEU A 43 -14.89 16.74 -48.29
N VAL A 44 -15.75 17.46 -49.01
CA VAL A 44 -17.20 17.31 -48.86
C VAL A 44 -17.67 16.23 -49.84
N LEU A 45 -18.17 15.12 -49.29
CA LEU A 45 -18.73 14.03 -50.10
C LEU A 45 -20.12 14.40 -50.64
N PRO A 46 -20.54 13.80 -51.78
CA PRO A 46 -21.92 13.88 -52.23
C PRO A 46 -22.88 13.50 -51.10
N THR A 47 -23.76 14.42 -50.74
CA THR A 47 -24.65 14.27 -49.59
C THR A 47 -26.06 13.92 -50.05
N ASN A 48 -26.57 12.77 -49.60
CA ASN A 48 -27.94 12.33 -49.87
C ASN A 48 -28.56 11.73 -48.61
N ASP A 49 -29.88 11.80 -48.47
CA ASP A 49 -30.64 11.19 -47.38
C ASP A 49 -31.04 9.72 -47.65
N ASP A 50 -30.96 9.29 -48.91
CA ASP A 50 -31.13 7.90 -49.37
C ASP A 50 -30.04 7.53 -50.39
N THR A 51 -29.50 6.33 -50.23
CA THR A 51 -28.60 5.67 -51.18
C THR A 51 -29.17 5.48 -52.58
N ASN A 52 -30.51 5.43 -52.73
CA ASN A 52 -31.18 5.34 -54.04
C ASN A 52 -31.00 6.60 -54.90
N ASN A 53 -30.64 7.74 -54.30
CA ASN A 53 -30.39 8.98 -55.02
C ASN A 53 -29.03 8.98 -55.74
N MET A 54 -28.16 8.02 -55.42
CA MET A 54 -26.89 7.84 -56.09
C MET A 54 -27.09 7.00 -57.35
N ILE A 55 -26.99 7.63 -58.53
CA ILE A 55 -27.16 6.95 -59.83
C ILE A 55 -25.85 6.95 -60.62
N ASN A 56 -25.66 5.94 -61.47
CA ASN A 56 -24.57 5.94 -62.44
C ASN A 56 -24.94 6.85 -63.63
N PRO A 57 -24.22 7.96 -63.88
CA PRO A 57 -24.55 8.87 -64.97
C PRO A 57 -24.38 8.26 -66.38
N GLN A 58 -23.66 7.14 -66.50
CA GLN A 58 -23.49 6.40 -67.76
C GLN A 58 -24.56 5.29 -67.94
N GLY A 59 -25.51 5.18 -67.01
CA GLY A 59 -26.47 4.07 -66.96
C GLY A 59 -25.87 2.79 -66.34
N GLY A 60 -26.74 1.83 -66.00
CA GLY A 60 -26.33 0.60 -65.32
C GLY A 60 -26.18 0.74 -63.80
N THR A 61 -25.43 -0.16 -63.17
CA THR A 61 -25.20 -0.17 -61.71
C THR A 61 -24.22 0.93 -61.29
N ILE A 62 -24.34 1.40 -60.06
CA ILE A 62 -23.39 2.33 -59.43
C ILE A 62 -21.97 1.72 -59.50
N ALA A 63 -20.96 2.57 -59.73
CA ALA A 63 -19.58 2.12 -59.81
C ALA A 63 -19.06 1.67 -58.43
N GLU A 64 -18.39 0.52 -58.39
CA GLU A 64 -17.72 0.04 -57.18
C GLU A 64 -16.70 1.06 -56.65
N GLY A 65 -16.72 1.30 -55.35
CA GLY A 65 -15.90 2.30 -54.67
C GLY A 65 -16.53 3.69 -54.57
N THR A 66 -17.78 3.87 -55.02
CA THR A 66 -18.50 5.15 -54.84
C THR A 66 -18.71 5.44 -53.35
N VAL A 67 -18.46 6.68 -52.92
CA VAL A 67 -18.63 7.15 -51.54
C VAL A 67 -19.64 8.28 -51.44
N MET A 68 -20.41 8.32 -50.35
CA MET A 68 -21.38 9.39 -50.07
C MET A 68 -21.42 9.72 -48.57
N TYR A 69 -21.93 10.90 -48.24
CA TYR A 69 -22.37 11.22 -46.88
C TYR A 69 -23.88 11.04 -46.78
N ASP A 70 -24.33 10.14 -45.90
CA ASP A 70 -25.74 9.93 -45.60
C ASP A 70 -26.21 11.02 -44.63
N SER A 71 -27.07 11.93 -45.12
CA SER A 71 -27.52 13.08 -44.34
C SER A 71 -28.55 12.73 -43.27
N LYS A 72 -29.17 11.54 -43.34
CA LYS A 72 -30.13 11.03 -42.36
C LYS A 72 -29.42 10.29 -41.23
N MET A 73 -28.46 9.43 -41.58
CA MET A 73 -27.62 8.68 -40.62
C MET A 73 -26.38 9.46 -40.16
N LYS A 74 -26.09 10.61 -40.77
CA LYS A 74 -24.95 11.49 -40.47
C LYS A 74 -23.58 10.79 -40.58
N CYS A 75 -23.41 9.88 -41.55
CA CYS A 75 -22.21 9.03 -41.67
C CYS A 75 -21.71 8.93 -43.13
N ILE A 76 -20.47 8.47 -43.33
CA ILE A 76 -19.94 8.13 -44.64
C ILE A 76 -20.42 6.72 -45.03
N LYS A 77 -20.86 6.51 -46.27
CA LYS A 77 -21.15 5.19 -46.85
C LYS A 77 -20.32 4.97 -48.11
N PHE A 78 -20.01 3.71 -48.42
CA PHE A 78 -19.34 3.33 -49.66
C PHE A 78 -20.03 2.13 -50.33
N PHE A 79 -19.98 2.08 -51.67
CA PHE A 79 -20.62 1.07 -52.50
C PHE A 79 -19.61 -0.01 -52.89
N ARG A 80 -19.93 -1.29 -52.62
CA ARG A 80 -19.09 -2.45 -52.95
C ARG A 80 -19.97 -3.67 -53.26
N ASN A 81 -19.54 -4.58 -54.14
CA ASN A 81 -20.26 -5.82 -54.42
C ASN A 81 -21.78 -5.62 -54.65
N ASN A 82 -22.18 -4.57 -55.37
CA ASN A 82 -23.58 -4.21 -55.66
C ASN A 82 -24.45 -3.84 -54.44
N ALA A 83 -23.86 -3.40 -53.33
CA ALA A 83 -24.57 -2.94 -52.13
C ALA A 83 -23.87 -1.75 -51.45
N TRP A 84 -24.64 -0.99 -50.67
CA TRP A 84 -24.11 0.08 -49.82
C TRP A 84 -23.69 -0.44 -48.44
N SER A 85 -22.61 0.11 -47.90
CA SER A 85 -22.20 -0.14 -46.50
C SER A 85 -23.18 0.46 -45.50
N ASP A 86 -23.34 -0.19 -44.35
CA ASP A 86 -24.10 0.31 -43.19
C ASP A 86 -23.23 1.28 -42.35
N CYS A 87 -22.83 2.39 -42.98
CA CYS A 87 -21.82 3.36 -42.51
C CYS A 87 -20.38 2.84 -42.42
N LEU A 88 -19.40 3.71 -42.71
CA LEU A 88 -17.99 3.50 -42.45
C LEU A 88 -17.77 3.69 -40.93
N LEU A 89 -17.72 2.58 -40.19
CA LEU A 89 -17.36 2.62 -38.78
C LEU A 89 -15.87 2.93 -38.66
N GLU A 90 -15.52 4.01 -37.94
CA GLU A 90 -14.20 4.09 -37.31
C GLU A 90 -14.04 2.86 -36.41
N ALA A 91 -12.88 2.21 -36.43
CA ALA A 91 -12.63 1.01 -35.64
C ALA A 91 -13.14 1.23 -34.21
N LEU A 92 -14.15 0.44 -33.80
CA LEU A 92 -14.69 0.51 -32.45
C LEU A 92 -13.51 0.39 -31.48
N PRO A 93 -13.39 1.27 -30.46
CA PRO A 93 -12.40 1.05 -29.41
C PRO A 93 -12.60 -0.36 -28.86
N PRO A 94 -11.52 -1.12 -28.62
CA PRO A 94 -11.58 -2.57 -28.35
C PRO A 94 -12.45 -2.94 -27.14
N THR A 95 -12.80 -1.97 -26.29
CA THR A 95 -13.89 -2.07 -25.33
C THR A 95 -14.69 -0.75 -25.25
N PRO A 96 -16.01 -0.75 -25.52
CA PRO A 96 -16.83 0.47 -25.51
C PRO A 96 -16.96 1.11 -24.13
N ILE A 97 -16.77 0.33 -23.07
CA ILE A 97 -16.77 0.82 -21.69
C ILE A 97 -15.50 0.30 -20.99
N THR A 98 -14.92 1.10 -20.10
CA THR A 98 -13.71 0.76 -19.33
C THR A 98 -13.91 1.05 -17.85
N ALA A 99 -13.20 0.30 -17.00
CA ALA A 99 -13.12 0.54 -15.57
C ALA A 99 -11.67 0.84 -15.16
N ASP A 100 -11.47 1.85 -14.32
CA ASP A 100 -10.17 2.21 -13.76
C ASP A 100 -10.25 2.32 -12.23
N CYS A 101 -9.40 1.53 -11.57
CA CYS A 101 -9.23 1.50 -10.13
C CYS A 101 -7.87 2.10 -9.71
N SER A 102 -6.97 2.36 -10.66
CA SER A 102 -5.59 2.78 -10.38
C SER A 102 -5.46 4.26 -9.99
N SER A 103 -6.40 5.09 -10.46
CA SER A 103 -6.45 6.52 -10.14
C SER A 103 -7.02 6.84 -8.76
N LEU A 104 -8.02 6.07 -8.30
CA LEU A 104 -8.71 6.30 -7.02
C LEU A 104 -8.55 5.10 -6.07
N GLY A 105 -9.09 3.93 -6.44
CA GLY A 105 -8.89 2.70 -5.68
C GLY A 105 -9.36 2.80 -4.23
N PHE A 106 -8.54 2.34 -3.27
CA PHE A 106 -8.85 2.42 -1.85
C PHE A 106 -8.68 3.85 -1.31
N GLU A 107 -9.66 4.28 -0.52
CA GLU A 107 -9.64 5.55 0.22
C GLU A 107 -10.00 5.29 1.69
N GLY A 108 -9.25 5.90 2.60
CA GLY A 108 -9.40 5.71 4.04
C GLY A 108 -8.15 5.16 4.71
N THR A 109 -8.24 4.91 6.02
CA THR A 109 -7.15 4.34 6.82
C THR A 109 -7.42 2.86 7.07
N PHE A 110 -6.45 2.02 6.73
CA PHE A 110 -6.53 0.57 6.90
C PHE A 110 -5.43 0.11 7.87
N THR A 111 -5.84 -0.26 9.08
CA THR A 111 -4.94 -0.68 10.16
C THR A 111 -5.45 -1.96 10.77
N ASP A 112 -4.53 -2.90 10.99
CA ASP A 112 -4.79 -4.17 11.65
C ASP A 112 -5.42 -3.96 13.04
N GLY A 113 -6.54 -4.65 13.30
CA GLY A 113 -7.28 -4.61 14.56
C GLY A 113 -8.08 -3.33 14.81
N VAL A 114 -8.06 -2.36 13.89
CA VAL A 114 -8.81 -1.11 14.02
C VAL A 114 -10.02 -1.14 13.08
N ALA A 115 -11.22 -0.90 13.63
CA ALA A 115 -12.43 -0.82 12.84
C ALA A 115 -12.32 0.29 11.79
N LEU A 116 -12.76 0.00 10.56
CA LEU A 116 -12.76 0.97 9.47
C LEU A 116 -13.71 2.12 9.79
N SER A 117 -13.29 3.34 9.46
CA SER A 117 -14.10 4.56 9.55
C SER A 117 -14.12 5.24 8.18
N GLU A 118 -15.30 5.31 7.57
CA GLU A 118 -15.55 5.92 6.26
C GLU A 118 -14.66 5.41 5.11
N ALA A 119 -14.18 4.16 5.22
CA ALA A 119 -13.32 3.55 4.21
C ALA A 119 -14.11 3.21 2.93
N LYS A 120 -13.50 3.45 1.78
CA LYS A 120 -14.14 3.33 0.46
C LYS A 120 -13.23 2.63 -0.55
N PHE A 121 -13.85 2.08 -1.58
CA PHE A 121 -13.19 1.68 -2.82
C PHE A 121 -13.87 2.39 -3.99
N LYS A 122 -13.10 3.10 -4.82
CA LYS A 122 -13.61 3.94 -5.89
C LYS A 122 -13.18 3.44 -7.25
N VAL A 123 -14.13 3.37 -8.17
CA VAL A 123 -13.93 2.92 -9.55
C VAL A 123 -14.43 4.00 -10.50
N THR A 124 -13.58 4.42 -11.43
CA THR A 124 -13.99 5.27 -12.55
C THR A 124 -14.48 4.40 -13.69
N ILE A 125 -15.71 4.60 -14.14
CA ILE A 125 -16.27 3.92 -15.32
C ILE A 125 -16.44 4.94 -16.42
N THR A 126 -15.93 4.65 -17.61
CA THR A 126 -15.96 5.55 -18.77
C THR A 126 -16.57 4.87 -19.99
N ASN A 127 -17.51 5.54 -20.66
CA ASN A 127 -18.01 5.13 -21.96
C ASN A 127 -17.17 5.77 -23.07
N ASN A 128 -16.31 4.98 -23.69
CA ASN A 128 -15.47 5.40 -24.80
C ASN A 128 -16.14 5.17 -26.17
N SER A 129 -17.37 4.68 -26.20
CA SER A 129 -18.10 4.48 -27.45
C SER A 129 -18.83 5.73 -27.92
N MET A 130 -19.25 5.72 -29.19
CA MET A 130 -20.03 6.79 -29.81
C MET A 130 -21.54 6.65 -29.54
N THR A 131 -21.96 5.66 -28.76
CA THR A 131 -23.37 5.36 -28.46
C THR A 131 -23.60 5.29 -26.96
N SER A 132 -24.85 5.46 -26.52
CA SER A 132 -25.19 5.26 -25.12
C SER A 132 -25.07 3.78 -24.73
N VAL A 133 -24.58 3.51 -23.52
CA VAL A 133 -24.43 2.16 -22.96
C VAL A 133 -25.21 2.06 -21.65
N GLY A 134 -26.20 1.17 -21.58
CA GLY A 134 -26.94 0.88 -20.35
C GLY A 134 -28.43 0.63 -20.55
N PRO A 135 -29.19 0.49 -19.45
CA PRO A 135 -28.74 0.64 -18.06
C PRO A 135 -27.84 -0.50 -17.58
N ILE A 136 -26.75 -0.18 -16.89
CA ILE A 136 -25.90 -1.15 -16.17
C ILE A 136 -26.25 -1.08 -14.69
N ALA A 137 -26.74 -2.17 -14.12
CA ALA A 137 -27.01 -2.28 -12.69
C ALA A 137 -25.73 -2.64 -11.91
N PHE A 138 -25.48 -1.99 -10.78
CA PHE A 138 -24.34 -2.26 -9.91
C PHE A 138 -24.81 -2.73 -8.53
N GLN A 139 -24.04 -3.62 -7.92
CA GLN A 139 -24.28 -4.22 -6.62
C GLN A 139 -22.99 -4.29 -5.82
N ALA A 140 -23.09 -4.34 -4.49
CA ALA A 140 -21.92 -4.50 -3.62
C ALA A 140 -21.07 -5.74 -3.97
N THR A 141 -21.70 -6.80 -4.48
CA THR A 141 -21.06 -8.05 -4.92
C THR A 141 -20.22 -7.92 -6.20
N ASP A 142 -20.33 -6.80 -6.93
CA ASP A 142 -19.47 -6.52 -8.07
C ASP A 142 -18.03 -6.14 -7.66
N LEU A 143 -17.77 -5.92 -6.36
CA LEU A 143 -16.45 -5.77 -5.77
C LEU A 143 -16.13 -6.95 -4.86
N VAL A 144 -15.05 -7.67 -5.17
CA VAL A 144 -14.55 -8.78 -4.35
C VAL A 144 -13.27 -8.35 -3.65
N LEU A 145 -13.22 -8.55 -2.32
CA LEU A 145 -12.04 -8.29 -1.49
C LEU A 145 -11.28 -9.59 -1.22
N SER A 146 -9.95 -9.52 -1.19
CA SER A 146 -9.06 -10.66 -0.93
C SER A 146 -7.76 -10.23 -0.26
N GLY A 147 -7.02 -11.21 0.28
CA GLY A 147 -5.70 -11.02 0.89
C GLY A 147 -5.71 -10.81 2.41
N ILE A 148 -6.77 -10.22 2.96
CA ILE A 148 -7.01 -10.02 4.41
C ILE A 148 -8.49 -10.29 4.71
N ASN A 149 -8.82 -10.84 5.89
CA ASN A 149 -10.22 -11.01 6.29
C ASN A 149 -10.70 -9.87 7.19
N GLY A 150 -11.98 -9.91 7.56
CA GLY A 150 -12.59 -8.95 8.48
C GLY A 150 -13.03 -7.63 7.83
N VAL A 151 -12.75 -7.44 6.54
CA VAL A 151 -13.26 -6.31 5.74
C VAL A 151 -14.32 -6.80 4.76
N THR A 152 -15.44 -6.08 4.65
CA THR A 152 -16.54 -6.39 3.75
C THR A 152 -16.99 -5.16 2.95
N VAL A 153 -17.65 -5.40 1.81
CA VAL A 153 -18.29 -4.35 1.01
C VAL A 153 -19.74 -4.21 1.49
N SER A 154 -20.13 -3.03 1.97
CA SER A 154 -21.44 -2.80 2.57
C SER A 154 -22.44 -2.22 1.58
N SER A 155 -22.01 -1.38 0.64
CA SER A 155 -22.89 -0.65 -0.27
C SER A 155 -22.19 -0.26 -1.58
N VAL A 156 -22.97 0.19 -2.57
CA VAL A 156 -22.48 0.90 -3.76
C VAL A 156 -23.32 2.15 -3.98
N SER A 157 -22.67 3.28 -4.30
CA SER A 157 -23.30 4.61 -4.39
C SER A 157 -24.35 4.74 -5.49
N THR A 158 -24.25 3.92 -6.54
CA THR A 158 -25.09 3.99 -7.74
C THR A 158 -25.60 2.60 -8.08
N ALA A 159 -26.90 2.36 -7.95
CA ALA A 159 -27.50 1.05 -8.22
C ALA A 159 -27.68 0.74 -9.71
N SER A 160 -27.80 1.76 -10.56
CA SER A 160 -27.90 1.62 -12.02
C SER A 160 -27.54 2.92 -12.73
N HIS A 161 -26.92 2.83 -13.91
CA HIS A 161 -26.59 4.01 -14.74
C HIS A 161 -26.68 3.72 -16.24
N THR A 162 -27.08 4.72 -17.03
CA THR A 162 -26.98 4.71 -18.50
C THR A 162 -25.98 5.76 -18.91
N PHE A 163 -24.88 5.33 -19.52
CA PHE A 163 -23.77 6.19 -19.92
C PHE A 163 -24.02 6.78 -21.30
N THR A 164 -23.90 8.10 -21.41
CA THR A 164 -23.83 8.80 -22.69
C THR A 164 -22.42 8.72 -23.29
N PRO A 165 -22.23 8.97 -24.61
CA PRO A 165 -20.91 8.94 -25.23
C PRO A 165 -19.91 9.88 -24.53
N GLY A 166 -18.73 9.36 -24.16
CA GLY A 166 -17.67 10.12 -23.48
C GLY A 166 -17.89 10.35 -21.98
N GLU A 167 -19.02 9.91 -21.40
CA GLU A 167 -19.32 10.12 -19.99
C GLU A 167 -18.42 9.26 -19.08
N SER A 168 -18.05 9.83 -17.94
CA SER A 168 -17.40 9.11 -16.84
C SER A 168 -18.15 9.32 -15.53
N ILE A 169 -18.31 8.25 -14.75
CA ILE A 169 -18.83 8.32 -13.38
C ILE A 169 -17.84 7.69 -12.41
N ILE A 170 -17.94 8.05 -11.13
CA ILE A 170 -17.24 7.38 -10.04
C ILE A 170 -18.24 6.53 -9.26
N LEU A 171 -18.07 5.22 -9.31
CA LEU A 171 -18.74 4.29 -8.41
C LEU A 171 -17.97 4.25 -7.09
N THR A 172 -18.67 4.49 -5.99
CA THR A 172 -18.09 4.40 -4.65
C THR A 172 -18.69 3.19 -3.94
N PHE A 173 -17.84 2.27 -3.53
CA PHE A 173 -18.19 1.15 -2.67
C PHE A 173 -17.81 1.50 -1.23
N ASP A 174 -18.77 1.43 -0.32
CA ASP A 174 -18.50 1.61 1.10
C ASP A 174 -17.96 0.31 1.69
N LEU A 175 -16.90 0.41 2.48
CA LEU A 175 -16.25 -0.71 3.15
C LEU A 175 -16.52 -0.66 4.65
N ASN A 176 -16.68 -1.82 5.27
CA ASN A 176 -16.91 -1.95 6.70
C ASN A 176 -16.10 -3.10 7.30
N GLY A 177 -16.05 -3.15 8.64
CA GLY A 177 -15.41 -4.22 9.40
C GLY A 177 -14.09 -3.82 10.05
N THR A 178 -13.33 -4.81 10.50
CA THR A 178 -12.05 -4.66 11.19
C THR A 178 -11.07 -5.66 10.58
N PRO A 179 -9.98 -5.22 9.93
CA PRO A 179 -8.95 -6.12 9.43
C PRO A 179 -8.43 -7.01 10.56
N ASP A 180 -8.35 -8.32 10.32
CA ASP A 180 -7.92 -9.31 11.31
C ASP A 180 -6.40 -9.52 11.37
N SER A 181 -5.69 -8.95 10.41
CA SER A 181 -4.24 -9.06 10.25
C SER A 181 -3.71 -7.93 9.35
N GLY A 182 -2.42 -7.61 9.50
CA GLY A 182 -1.70 -6.78 8.52
C GLY A 182 -1.28 -7.55 7.27
N GLY A 183 -1.13 -6.85 6.14
CA GLY A 183 -0.74 -7.43 4.86
C GLY A 183 -1.27 -6.61 3.68
N THR A 184 -1.58 -7.26 2.54
CA THR A 184 -2.10 -6.56 1.35
C THR A 184 -3.57 -6.89 1.14
N LEU A 185 -4.45 -5.89 1.26
CA LEU A 185 -5.86 -6.00 0.88
C LEU A 185 -6.00 -5.65 -0.59
N THR A 186 -6.63 -6.53 -1.37
CA THR A 186 -6.85 -6.33 -2.81
C THR A 186 -8.34 -6.33 -3.11
N GLY A 187 -8.80 -5.27 -3.78
CA GLY A 187 -10.16 -5.15 -4.29
C GLY A 187 -10.15 -5.36 -5.80
N ILE A 188 -11.02 -6.27 -6.27
CA ILE A 188 -11.22 -6.54 -7.69
C ILE A 188 -12.67 -6.20 -8.01
N PHE A 189 -12.87 -5.12 -8.77
CA PHE A 189 -14.16 -4.80 -9.36
C PHE A 189 -14.33 -5.58 -10.66
N SER A 190 -15.50 -6.19 -10.86
CA SER A 190 -15.84 -6.90 -12.09
C SER A 190 -17.32 -6.76 -12.39
N LYS A 191 -17.64 -6.26 -13.59
CA LYS A 191 -19.00 -6.19 -14.12
C LYS A 191 -19.02 -6.47 -15.61
N LEU A 192 -19.86 -7.39 -16.07
CA LEU A 192 -19.93 -7.78 -17.49
C LEU A 192 -18.52 -8.14 -18.02
N THR A 193 -17.97 -7.33 -18.93
CA THR A 193 -16.63 -7.50 -19.51
C THR A 193 -15.60 -6.51 -18.95
N ILE A 194 -16.00 -5.59 -18.06
CA ILE A 194 -15.07 -4.64 -17.44
C ILE A 194 -14.63 -5.11 -16.07
N ASN A 195 -13.35 -4.91 -15.79
CA ASN A 195 -12.76 -5.20 -14.50
C ASN A 195 -11.60 -4.24 -14.25
N CYS A 196 -11.31 -4.00 -12.98
CA CYS A 196 -10.08 -3.39 -12.54
C CYS A 196 -9.76 -3.82 -11.11
N SER A 197 -8.50 -3.65 -10.72
CA SER A 197 -8.05 -3.99 -9.37
C SER A 197 -7.20 -2.87 -8.78
N ALA A 198 -7.28 -2.70 -7.47
CA ALA A 198 -6.33 -1.92 -6.69
C ALA A 198 -6.00 -2.66 -5.40
N SER A 199 -4.86 -2.33 -4.80
CA SER A 199 -4.41 -2.90 -3.54
C SER A 199 -3.96 -1.81 -2.59
N VAL A 200 -4.16 -2.05 -1.29
CA VAL A 200 -3.67 -1.22 -0.21
C VAL A 200 -2.96 -2.09 0.84
N VAL A 201 -1.90 -1.56 1.43
CA VAL A 201 -1.20 -2.22 2.53
C VAL A 201 -1.92 -1.89 3.84
N ILE A 202 -2.37 -2.93 4.54
CA ILE A 202 -2.86 -2.86 5.92
C ILE A 202 -1.64 -2.96 6.83
N ASN A 203 -1.31 -1.86 7.48
CA ASN A 203 -0.19 -1.80 8.40
C ASN A 203 -0.53 -2.57 9.68
N LYS A 204 0.46 -3.28 10.22
CA LYS A 204 0.31 -3.98 11.50
C LYS A 204 0.22 -2.98 12.65
N THR A 205 -0.45 -3.35 13.72
CA THR A 205 -0.20 -2.71 15.02
C THR A 205 0.81 -3.59 15.76
N LEU A 206 1.87 -3.01 16.33
CA LEU A 206 2.84 -3.80 17.09
C LEU A 206 2.20 -4.27 18.40
N ARG A 207 2.10 -5.59 18.60
CA ARG A 207 1.45 -6.18 19.78
C ARG A 207 2.49 -6.37 20.88
N PHE A 208 2.52 -5.43 21.83
CA PHE A 208 3.53 -5.35 22.87
C PHE A 208 2.91 -5.71 24.22
N ALA A 209 3.22 -6.90 24.73
CA ALA A 209 2.73 -7.32 26.03
C ALA A 209 3.60 -6.77 27.17
N ASN A 210 2.97 -6.40 28.28
CA ASN A 210 3.64 -6.03 29.51
C ASN A 210 3.21 -6.96 30.65
N PHE A 211 4.17 -7.39 31.47
CA PHE A 211 3.95 -8.23 32.64
C PHE A 211 4.53 -7.54 33.87
N GLY A 212 3.65 -7.13 34.79
CA GLY A 212 4.00 -6.28 35.93
C GLY A 212 4.02 -4.78 35.59
N THR A 213 4.04 -3.95 36.64
CA THR A 213 3.87 -2.49 36.52
C THR A 213 5.16 -1.77 36.15
N TYR A 214 6.32 -2.32 36.53
CA TYR A 214 7.65 -1.86 36.11
C TYR A 214 8.12 -2.69 34.91
N SER A 215 7.39 -2.54 33.82
CA SER A 215 7.70 -3.15 32.52
C SER A 215 7.34 -2.17 31.40
N ILE A 216 8.00 -2.27 30.24
CA ILE A 216 7.67 -1.41 29.08
C ILE A 216 6.23 -1.68 28.66
N GLY A 217 5.44 -0.63 28.49
CA GLY A 217 3.98 -0.67 28.32
C GLY A 217 3.17 -0.67 29.63
N GLY A 218 3.83 -0.89 30.77
CA GLY A 218 3.23 -0.81 32.11
C GLY A 218 3.10 0.62 32.64
N SER A 219 2.25 0.82 33.64
CA SER A 219 1.86 2.15 34.13
C SER A 219 3.00 3.00 34.71
N ASN A 220 4.08 2.38 35.19
CA ASN A 220 5.17 3.12 35.84
C ASN A 220 6.10 3.79 34.82
N TYR A 221 6.12 3.34 33.57
CA TYR A 221 7.02 3.87 32.53
C TYR A 221 6.29 4.86 31.61
N SER A 222 5.46 5.73 32.19
CA SER A 222 4.55 6.59 31.44
C SER A 222 5.26 7.51 30.44
N ALA A 223 6.38 8.13 30.82
CA ALA A 223 7.18 8.98 29.94
C ALA A 223 7.74 8.17 28.75
N PHE A 224 8.49 7.10 29.02
CA PHE A 224 9.04 6.23 27.99
C PHE A 224 7.96 5.64 27.07
N ASN A 225 6.84 5.17 27.64
CA ASN A 225 5.72 4.67 26.85
C ASN A 225 5.11 5.76 25.97
N SER A 226 5.06 7.01 26.42
CA SER A 226 4.57 8.12 25.61
C SER A 226 5.51 8.48 24.46
N GLN A 227 6.83 8.31 24.64
CA GLN A 227 7.82 8.42 23.56
C GLN A 227 7.65 7.30 22.52
N LEU A 228 7.35 6.06 22.96
CA LEU A 228 7.03 4.95 22.07
C LEU A 228 5.73 5.18 21.27
N GLN A 229 4.75 5.86 21.87
CA GLN A 229 3.47 6.21 21.22
C GLN A 229 3.56 7.44 20.30
N ASN A 230 4.69 8.16 20.30
CA ASN A 230 4.84 9.36 19.49
C ASN A 230 5.12 8.98 18.01
N SER A 231 4.19 9.35 17.12
CA SER A 231 4.25 9.04 15.69
C SER A 231 5.38 9.74 14.93
N SER A 232 6.06 10.72 15.55
CA SER A 232 7.29 11.33 15.03
C SER A 232 8.50 10.41 15.21
N TYR A 233 8.44 9.46 16.14
CA TYR A 233 9.53 8.53 16.43
C TYR A 233 9.24 7.12 15.93
N TYR A 234 8.00 6.66 16.02
CA TYR A 234 7.64 5.29 15.64
C TYR A 234 6.39 5.24 14.78
N GLY A 235 6.42 4.39 13.75
CA GLY A 235 5.25 4.05 12.95
C GLY A 235 5.55 4.06 11.45
N ASN A 236 4.53 4.29 10.64
CA ASN A 236 4.60 4.24 9.18
C ASN A 236 4.71 5.64 8.54
N SER A 237 4.70 6.71 9.34
CA SER A 237 4.84 8.07 8.84
C SER A 237 6.15 8.25 8.10
N ARG A 238 6.14 9.04 7.01
CA ARG A 238 7.36 9.38 6.26
C ARG A 238 8.40 10.12 7.11
N SER A 239 7.96 10.80 8.17
CA SER A 239 8.81 11.56 9.07
C SER A 239 9.20 10.80 10.34
N ALA A 240 8.74 9.56 10.52
CA ALA A 240 9.08 8.77 11.70
C ALA A 240 10.58 8.42 11.72
N THR A 241 11.22 8.54 12.89
CA THR A 241 12.64 8.17 13.07
C THR A 241 12.86 6.67 12.87
N TYR A 242 12.10 5.83 13.56
CA TYR A 242 11.93 4.42 13.25
C TYR A 242 10.71 4.24 12.36
N LYS A 243 10.96 4.14 11.06
CA LYS A 243 9.94 3.82 10.06
C LYS A 243 9.85 2.32 9.85
N GLY A 244 8.71 1.72 10.19
CA GLY A 244 8.46 0.29 10.00
C GLY A 244 7.10 0.00 9.38
N ASN A 245 6.82 -1.28 9.13
CA ASN A 245 5.51 -1.73 8.65
C ASN A 245 4.49 -1.86 9.80
N PHE A 246 4.37 -0.80 10.61
CA PHE A 246 3.42 -0.71 11.70
C PHE A 246 2.96 0.73 11.96
N THR A 247 1.79 0.90 12.58
CA THR A 247 1.20 2.22 12.88
C THR A 247 1.56 2.75 14.26
N GLY A 248 1.90 1.87 15.20
CA GLY A 248 2.22 2.22 16.57
C GLY A 248 2.23 1.00 17.48
N PHE A 249 2.34 1.26 18.79
CA PHE A 249 2.38 0.22 19.83
C PHE A 249 0.98 -0.03 20.40
N SER A 250 0.56 -1.28 20.46
CA SER A 250 -0.58 -1.72 21.28
C SER A 250 -0.03 -2.38 22.54
N PHE A 251 -0.11 -1.67 23.67
CA PHE A 251 0.31 -2.19 24.97
C PHE A 251 -0.81 -3.01 25.60
N VAL A 252 -0.52 -4.26 25.97
CA VAL A 252 -1.47 -5.18 26.59
C VAL A 252 -0.90 -5.74 27.89
N ASP A 253 -1.55 -5.49 29.02
CA ASP A 253 -1.18 -6.11 30.30
C ASP A 253 -1.58 -7.58 30.32
N ILE A 254 -0.58 -8.46 30.47
CA ILE A 254 -0.76 -9.91 30.52
C ILE A 254 -0.49 -10.48 31.91
N THR A 255 -0.38 -9.65 32.95
CA THR A 255 -0.03 -10.07 34.32
C THR A 255 -0.93 -11.20 34.84
N SER A 256 -2.24 -11.10 34.59
CA SER A 256 -3.22 -12.14 34.97
C SER A 256 -3.38 -13.28 33.95
N LEU A 257 -2.82 -13.12 32.74
CA LEU A 257 -3.00 -14.03 31.61
C LEU A 257 -1.82 -14.98 31.41
N LEU A 258 -0.60 -14.54 31.74
CA LEU A 258 0.66 -15.23 31.41
C LEU A 258 0.67 -16.69 31.90
N THR A 259 0.14 -16.96 33.09
CA THR A 259 0.10 -18.32 33.65
C THR A 259 -0.77 -19.25 32.81
N ASN A 260 -1.87 -18.75 32.23
CA ASN A 260 -2.86 -19.54 31.49
C ASN A 260 -2.52 -19.71 30.02
N PHE A 261 -1.65 -18.87 29.45
CA PHE A 261 -1.23 -19.02 28.06
C PHE A 261 -0.12 -20.07 27.90
N SER A 262 -0.14 -20.79 26.79
CA SER A 262 1.02 -21.54 26.30
C SER A 262 2.01 -20.61 25.60
N ALA A 263 3.25 -21.06 25.37
CA ALA A 263 4.22 -20.26 24.60
C ALA A 263 3.74 -19.98 23.17
N GLN A 264 3.07 -20.94 22.52
CA GLN A 264 2.50 -20.73 21.19
C GLN A 264 1.40 -19.66 21.22
N GLN A 265 0.52 -19.70 22.22
CA GLN A 265 -0.51 -18.67 22.39
C GLN A 265 0.07 -17.28 22.60
N LEU A 266 1.25 -17.16 23.23
CA LEU A 266 1.98 -15.89 23.34
C LEU A 266 2.53 -15.44 21.97
N ILE A 267 3.13 -16.33 21.19
CA ILE A 267 3.62 -16.04 19.83
C ILE A 267 2.50 -15.56 18.91
N ASP A 268 1.36 -16.25 18.95
CA ASP A 268 0.22 -15.91 18.10
C ASP A 268 -0.38 -14.54 18.42
N ARG A 269 -0.15 -14.02 19.64
CA ARG A 269 -0.80 -12.81 20.17
C ARG A 269 0.14 -11.61 20.31
N TYR A 270 1.44 -11.82 20.52
CA TYR A 270 2.36 -10.77 20.92
C TYR A 270 3.69 -10.87 20.17
N ASP A 271 4.13 -9.74 19.64
CA ASP A 271 5.38 -9.62 18.89
C ASP A 271 6.58 -9.39 19.83
N ILE A 272 6.34 -8.63 20.91
CA ILE A 272 7.33 -8.36 21.96
C ILE A 272 6.66 -8.49 23.33
N ILE A 273 7.38 -9.01 24.32
CA ILE A 273 6.96 -9.06 25.74
C ILE A 273 7.99 -8.32 26.60
N SER A 274 7.54 -7.44 27.49
CA SER A 274 8.38 -6.90 28.58
C SER A 274 7.96 -7.49 29.91
N ILE A 275 8.93 -7.97 30.69
CA ILE A 275 8.69 -8.72 31.92
C ILE A 275 9.40 -8.04 33.08
N GLN A 276 8.62 -7.68 34.10
CA GLN A 276 9.13 -7.39 35.43
C GLN A 276 9.49 -8.72 36.13
N VAL A 277 10.77 -9.06 36.18
CA VAL A 277 11.20 -10.43 36.56
C VAL A 277 10.89 -10.78 38.01
N ASN A 278 10.90 -9.81 38.94
CA ASN A 278 10.67 -10.08 40.36
C ASN A 278 9.22 -10.53 40.66
N LYS A 279 8.28 -10.31 39.74
CA LYS A 279 6.91 -10.83 39.79
C LYS A 279 6.73 -12.15 39.03
N LEU A 280 7.73 -12.59 38.27
CA LEU A 280 7.63 -13.80 37.45
C LEU A 280 7.83 -15.05 38.30
N ALA A 281 6.79 -15.88 38.39
CA ALA A 281 6.93 -17.20 39.01
C ALA A 281 7.91 -18.08 38.22
N VAL A 282 8.80 -18.79 38.92
CA VAL A 282 9.83 -19.65 38.31
C VAL A 282 9.24 -20.69 37.35
N ALA A 283 8.04 -21.19 37.62
CA ALA A 283 7.32 -22.13 36.76
C ALA A 283 7.00 -21.57 35.35
N ASN A 284 6.94 -20.24 35.19
CA ASN A 284 6.69 -19.60 33.91
C ASN A 284 7.97 -19.34 33.09
N ILE A 285 9.17 -19.47 33.68
CA ILE A 285 10.44 -19.18 32.99
C ILE A 285 10.68 -20.05 31.75
N PRO A 286 10.46 -21.38 31.77
CA PRO A 286 10.60 -22.21 30.56
C PRO A 286 9.69 -21.76 29.41
N LYS A 287 8.50 -21.25 29.74
CA LYS A 287 7.54 -20.71 28.75
C LYS A 287 8.06 -19.45 28.07
N ILE A 288 8.71 -18.56 28.83
CA ILE A 288 9.36 -17.36 28.27
C ILE A 288 10.51 -17.75 27.35
N LYS A 289 11.32 -18.75 27.74
CA LYS A 289 12.36 -19.29 26.86
C LYS A 289 11.77 -19.86 25.56
N GLN A 290 10.71 -20.67 25.66
CA GLN A 290 10.05 -21.22 24.48
C GLN A 290 9.48 -20.13 23.56
N TYR A 291 8.91 -19.05 24.12
CA TYR A 291 8.49 -17.89 23.34
C TYR A 291 9.67 -17.28 22.55
N VAL A 292 10.82 -17.06 23.20
CA VAL A 292 12.01 -16.53 22.51
C VAL A 292 12.54 -17.49 21.44
N ASP A 293 12.61 -18.79 21.76
CA ASP A 293 13.10 -19.81 20.83
C ASP A 293 12.17 -19.97 19.61
N SER A 294 10.86 -19.71 19.77
CA SER A 294 9.88 -19.66 18.68
C SER A 294 9.88 -18.34 17.91
N GLY A 295 10.79 -17.42 18.23
CA GLY A 295 11.00 -16.18 17.47
C GLY A 295 10.43 -14.91 18.09
N GLY A 296 9.79 -14.99 19.26
CA GLY A 296 9.38 -13.81 20.02
C GLY A 296 10.57 -13.03 20.57
N VAL A 297 10.37 -11.74 20.87
CA VAL A 297 11.40 -10.87 21.49
C VAL A 297 10.97 -10.53 22.91
N VAL A 298 11.89 -10.61 23.86
CA VAL A 298 11.59 -10.33 25.27
C VAL A 298 12.55 -9.30 25.87
N PHE A 299 11.98 -8.33 26.57
CA PHE A 299 12.70 -7.50 27.54
C PHE A 299 12.54 -8.12 28.93
N ILE A 300 13.66 -8.45 29.56
CA ILE A 300 13.71 -9.00 30.92
C ILE A 300 14.26 -7.91 31.81
N ILE A 301 13.36 -7.28 32.56
CA ILE A 301 13.67 -6.15 33.43
C ILE A 301 13.89 -6.67 34.83
N CYS A 302 15.11 -6.49 35.31
CA CYS A 302 15.60 -7.06 36.54
C CYS A 302 15.64 -6.04 37.67
N ASN A 303 15.55 -6.58 38.88
CA ASN A 303 15.85 -5.90 40.14
C ASN A 303 16.46 -6.95 41.08
N SER A 304 17.41 -6.53 41.92
CA SER A 304 18.08 -7.40 42.89
C SER A 304 17.19 -7.88 44.05
N THR A 305 15.96 -7.40 44.20
CA THR A 305 15.00 -7.82 45.24
C THR A 305 14.45 -9.24 45.05
N SER A 306 14.58 -9.85 43.87
CA SER A 306 14.17 -11.23 43.60
C SER A 306 15.29 -12.02 42.91
N VAL A 307 16.35 -12.30 43.68
CA VAL A 307 17.53 -13.05 43.22
C VAL A 307 17.12 -14.38 42.58
N ALA A 308 16.12 -15.08 43.13
CA ALA A 308 15.71 -16.39 42.63
C ALA A 308 15.14 -16.35 41.20
N ALA A 309 14.18 -15.47 40.90
CA ALA A 309 13.58 -15.41 39.56
C ALA A 309 14.60 -14.92 38.53
N THR A 310 15.38 -13.89 38.87
CA THR A 310 16.45 -13.34 38.04
C THR A 310 17.54 -14.37 37.75
N ASP A 311 17.99 -15.12 38.76
CA ASP A 311 19.00 -16.19 38.61
C ASP A 311 18.48 -17.34 37.74
N ASN A 312 17.23 -17.79 37.97
CA ASN A 312 16.63 -18.87 37.19
C ASN A 312 16.46 -18.48 35.71
N ILE A 313 16.00 -17.26 35.42
CA ILE A 313 15.81 -16.85 34.02
C ILE A 313 17.15 -16.65 33.33
N PHE A 314 18.14 -16.06 34.00
CA PHE A 314 19.50 -15.90 33.46
C PHE A 314 20.12 -17.25 33.10
N LYS A 315 20.04 -18.23 34.01
CA LYS A 315 20.52 -19.61 33.78
C LYS A 315 19.75 -20.32 32.69
N THR A 316 18.44 -20.10 32.60
CA THR A 316 17.60 -20.68 31.53
C THR A 316 18.05 -20.21 30.15
N PHE A 317 18.53 -18.97 30.02
CA PHE A 317 19.10 -18.43 28.78
C PHE A 317 20.61 -18.71 28.60
N GLY A 318 21.21 -19.51 29.49
CA GLY A 318 22.59 -19.99 29.38
C GLY A 318 23.63 -19.22 30.22
N GLY A 319 23.19 -18.23 30.99
CA GLY A 319 24.04 -17.56 31.99
C GLY A 319 24.53 -18.51 33.08
N LYS A 320 25.63 -18.14 33.74
CA LYS A 320 26.27 -18.93 34.81
C LYS A 320 26.33 -18.13 36.12
N GLY A 321 26.88 -18.74 37.16
CA GLY A 321 27.14 -18.05 38.44
C GLY A 321 25.88 -17.72 39.25
N THR A 322 25.99 -16.70 40.07
CA THR A 322 24.92 -16.20 40.93
C THR A 322 24.83 -14.69 40.76
N ILE A 323 23.60 -14.20 40.69
CA ILE A 323 23.30 -12.79 40.60
C ILE A 323 23.73 -12.08 41.90
N GLU A 324 24.45 -10.96 41.76
CA GLU A 324 24.88 -10.14 42.88
C GLU A 324 24.32 -8.71 42.78
N ALA A 325 24.61 -7.89 43.79
CA ALA A 325 24.26 -6.48 43.76
C ALA A 325 25.14 -5.75 42.74
N GLY A 326 24.53 -4.93 41.89
CA GLY A 326 25.23 -4.13 40.90
C GLY A 326 25.28 -2.64 41.26
N ASN A 327 26.03 -1.86 40.47
CA ASN A 327 25.97 -0.40 40.50
C ASN A 327 24.71 0.17 39.82
N GLU A 328 24.22 1.30 40.35
CA GLU A 328 23.12 2.09 39.75
C GLU A 328 23.46 2.67 38.38
N LYS A 329 24.75 2.92 38.14
CA LYS A 329 25.23 3.52 36.89
C LYS A 329 25.91 2.49 36.01
N ALA A 330 25.72 2.64 34.70
CA ALA A 330 26.41 1.87 33.68
C ALA A 330 26.91 2.81 32.58
N THR A 331 27.91 2.36 31.82
CA THR A 331 28.36 3.04 30.61
C THR A 331 27.97 2.22 29.40
N THR A 332 27.35 2.84 28.40
CA THR A 332 27.03 2.16 27.14
C THR A 332 28.30 1.81 26.37
N THR A 333 28.34 0.63 25.75
CA THR A 333 29.50 0.18 24.97
C THR A 333 29.55 0.85 23.60
N THR A 334 30.64 0.63 22.84
CA THR A 334 30.78 1.07 21.45
C THR A 334 30.06 0.19 20.44
N ASN A 335 29.16 -0.70 20.89
CA ASN A 335 28.41 -1.57 19.99
C ASN A 335 27.52 -0.76 19.03
N GLY A 336 27.43 -1.17 17.76
CA GLY A 336 26.60 -0.48 16.76
C GLY A 336 25.10 -0.46 17.04
N ILE A 337 24.62 -1.24 18.03
CA ILE A 337 23.25 -1.07 18.55
C ILE A 337 23.11 0.28 19.25
N ASN A 338 24.10 0.75 20.01
CA ASN A 338 24.05 2.03 20.72
C ASN A 338 24.25 3.25 19.82
N LYS A 339 24.71 3.04 18.59
CA LYS A 339 24.89 4.07 17.55
C LYS A 339 23.97 3.76 16.38
N ASN A 340 22.72 4.20 16.46
CA ASN A 340 21.69 3.82 15.50
C ASN A 340 20.72 4.96 15.17
N LEU A 341 19.51 4.60 14.74
CA LEU A 341 18.46 5.50 14.26
C LEU A 341 18.20 6.73 15.15
N PHE A 342 18.33 6.60 16.46
CA PHE A 342 18.02 7.68 17.41
C PHE A 342 19.23 8.54 17.79
N GLY A 343 20.44 8.24 17.30
CA GLY A 343 21.65 8.98 17.65
C GLY A 343 22.84 8.08 18.01
N ASP A 344 23.95 8.72 18.37
CA ASP A 344 25.15 8.06 18.88
C ASP A 344 25.17 8.12 20.40
N ALA A 345 24.67 7.06 21.03
CA ALA A 345 24.64 6.91 22.48
C ALA A 345 25.71 5.94 22.96
N THR A 346 26.90 5.94 22.34
CA THR A 346 28.06 5.14 22.79
C THR A 346 28.85 5.87 23.87
N ASN A 347 29.40 5.13 24.84
CA ASN A 347 30.23 5.66 25.94
C ASN A 347 29.53 6.72 26.81
N ILE A 348 28.20 6.69 26.89
CA ILE A 348 27.44 7.58 27.77
C ILE A 348 27.17 6.88 29.10
N THR A 349 27.01 7.67 30.16
CA THR A 349 26.49 7.15 31.43
C THR A 349 24.97 7.06 31.36
N ILE A 350 24.44 5.89 31.69
CA ILE A 350 23.01 5.65 31.91
C ILE A 350 22.77 5.32 33.38
N ASN A 351 21.67 5.81 33.92
CA ASN A 351 21.36 5.79 35.35
C ASN A 351 20.09 4.97 35.59
N GLY A 352 20.25 3.92 36.39
CA GLY A 352 19.19 3.35 37.20
C GLY A 352 19.14 4.01 38.58
N SER A 353 18.51 3.35 39.54
CA SER A 353 18.39 3.79 40.92
C SER A 353 18.15 2.61 41.86
N GLY A 354 18.59 2.72 43.11
CA GLY A 354 18.26 1.77 44.16
C GLY A 354 18.94 0.41 44.01
N THR A 355 18.17 -0.65 44.22
CA THR A 355 18.71 -2.01 44.38
C THR A 355 18.88 -2.70 43.04
N THR A 356 20.05 -2.52 42.41
CA THR A 356 20.27 -2.98 41.03
C THR A 356 20.91 -4.36 40.91
N THR A 357 20.67 -5.01 39.77
CA THR A 357 21.22 -6.33 39.46
C THR A 357 22.66 -6.25 38.92
N GLY A 358 23.52 -7.18 39.33
CA GLY A 358 24.86 -7.39 38.79
C GLY A 358 24.97 -8.74 38.10
N PHE A 359 25.13 -8.73 36.77
CA PHE A 359 25.48 -9.92 35.98
C PHE A 359 26.96 -9.89 35.66
N LYS A 360 27.78 -10.78 36.24
CA LYS A 360 29.21 -10.77 35.96
C LYS A 360 29.48 -10.96 34.47
N LEU A 361 30.39 -10.16 33.92
CA LEU A 361 30.81 -10.28 32.53
C LEU A 361 31.33 -11.68 32.20
N SER A 362 32.00 -12.34 33.16
CA SER A 362 32.51 -13.71 33.02
C SER A 362 31.42 -14.79 32.98
N ASP A 363 30.21 -14.47 33.42
CA ASP A 363 29.10 -15.42 33.55
C ASP A 363 28.16 -15.38 32.34
N LEU A 364 28.39 -14.48 31.38
CA LEU A 364 27.65 -14.43 30.14
C LEU A 364 27.98 -15.62 29.23
N PRO A 365 26.98 -16.22 28.56
CA PRO A 365 27.21 -17.25 27.57
C PRO A 365 27.88 -16.69 26.31
N THR A 366 28.54 -17.57 25.56
CA THR A 366 29.10 -17.24 24.24
C THR A 366 28.02 -16.67 23.32
N GLY A 367 28.34 -15.58 22.63
CA GLY A 367 27.43 -14.90 21.70
C GLY A 367 26.50 -13.87 22.36
N ALA A 368 26.57 -13.70 23.68
CA ALA A 368 25.94 -12.54 24.32
C ALA A 368 26.59 -11.23 23.84
N ILE A 369 25.77 -10.19 23.65
CA ILE A 369 26.23 -8.86 23.22
C ILE A 369 25.98 -7.89 24.36
N VAL A 370 27.06 -7.32 24.90
CA VAL A 370 26.98 -6.31 25.97
C VAL A 370 26.78 -4.93 25.36
N LEU A 371 25.71 -4.26 25.81
CA LEU A 371 25.28 -2.94 25.35
C LEU A 371 25.54 -1.86 26.39
N ALA A 372 25.56 -2.21 27.67
CA ALA A 372 26.05 -1.35 28.73
C ALA A 372 26.70 -2.20 29.83
N GLU A 373 27.70 -1.64 30.50
CA GLU A 373 28.47 -2.33 31.54
C GLU A 373 29.00 -1.37 32.60
N ASP A 374 29.34 -1.92 33.75
CA ASP A 374 30.27 -1.31 34.70
C ASP A 374 31.59 -2.11 34.71
N ALA A 375 32.48 -1.84 35.66
CA ALA A 375 33.80 -2.50 35.71
C ALA A 375 33.74 -4.03 35.83
N LEU A 376 32.66 -4.61 36.37
CA LEU A 376 32.54 -6.05 36.63
C LEU A 376 31.30 -6.69 35.99
N HIS A 377 30.28 -5.90 35.69
CA HIS A 377 28.96 -6.39 35.34
C HIS A 377 28.48 -5.91 33.98
N ALA A 378 27.86 -6.83 33.25
CA ALA A 378 26.95 -6.48 32.17
C ALA A 378 25.65 -5.91 32.75
N LYS A 379 25.20 -4.80 32.18
CA LYS A 379 24.07 -4.01 32.66
C LYS A 379 22.90 -4.07 31.68
N ILE A 380 23.18 -3.89 30.40
CA ILE A 380 22.26 -4.24 29.32
C ILE A 380 22.99 -5.20 28.40
N PHE A 381 22.36 -6.32 28.07
CA PHE A 381 22.91 -7.27 27.12
C PHE A 381 21.83 -8.06 26.41
N THR A 382 22.17 -8.59 25.24
CA THR A 382 21.30 -9.52 24.52
C THR A 382 21.86 -10.93 24.58
N MET A 383 20.97 -11.91 24.64
CA MET A 383 21.29 -13.34 24.59
C MET A 383 20.08 -14.16 24.10
N GLY A 384 20.17 -15.48 24.22
CA GLY A 384 19.16 -16.40 23.69
C GLY A 384 19.17 -16.49 22.17
N THR A 385 18.24 -17.27 21.62
CA THR A 385 18.14 -17.55 20.18
C THR A 385 18.04 -16.25 19.38
N GLY A 386 19.05 -15.98 18.53
CA GLY A 386 19.11 -14.79 17.69
C GLY A 386 19.33 -13.46 18.43
N GLY A 387 19.70 -13.47 19.72
CA GLY A 387 19.85 -12.27 20.55
C GLY A 387 18.51 -11.62 20.89
N LYS A 388 17.43 -12.42 21.00
CA LYS A 388 16.06 -11.95 21.19
C LYS A 388 15.62 -11.81 22.65
N ALA A 389 16.46 -12.21 23.61
CA ALA A 389 16.28 -11.89 25.02
C ALA A 389 17.19 -10.71 25.41
N ILE A 390 16.59 -9.60 25.80
CA ILE A 390 17.28 -8.36 26.18
C ILE A 390 17.15 -8.21 27.69
N PHE A 391 18.26 -8.38 28.40
CA PHE A 391 18.32 -8.23 29.85
C PHE A 391 18.67 -6.79 30.21
N ILE A 392 17.95 -6.26 31.19
CA ILE A 392 18.12 -4.91 31.73
C ILE A 392 18.26 -5.02 33.23
N TRP A 393 19.39 -4.56 33.77
CA TRP A 393 19.76 -4.78 35.16
C TRP A 393 18.88 -4.09 36.20
N ASP A 394 18.16 -3.06 35.79
CA ASP A 394 17.39 -2.20 36.69
C ASP A 394 16.10 -1.71 36.04
N GLU A 395 15.04 -1.74 36.82
CA GLU A 395 13.71 -1.27 36.47
C GLU A 395 13.59 0.26 36.54
N ASP A 396 14.44 0.92 37.31
CA ASP A 396 14.41 2.37 37.46
C ASP A 396 15.03 3.11 36.24
N LEU A 397 15.69 2.38 35.34
CA LEU A 397 16.32 2.92 34.12
C LEU A 397 15.35 3.70 33.21
N PHE A 398 14.06 3.34 33.24
CA PHE A 398 13.01 3.92 32.40
C PHE A 398 12.24 5.06 33.06
N ILE A 399 12.54 5.38 34.33
CA ILE A 399 11.82 6.40 35.12
C ILE A 399 12.75 7.40 35.80
N THR A 400 14.02 7.04 35.96
CA THR A 400 15.00 7.95 36.53
C THR A 400 15.30 9.06 35.53
N SER A 401 15.49 10.28 36.06
CA SER A 401 15.97 11.40 35.27
C SER A 401 17.21 10.96 34.48
N PRO A 402 17.24 11.17 33.16
CA PRO A 402 16.51 12.23 32.46
C PRO A 402 15.26 11.80 31.67
N ILE A 403 14.74 10.57 31.81
CA ILE A 403 13.57 10.13 31.03
C ILE A 403 12.34 10.97 31.36
N SER A 404 11.81 11.74 30.38
CA SER A 404 10.65 12.61 30.64
C SER A 404 9.87 13.00 29.39
N GLY A 405 8.61 13.42 29.59
CA GLY A 405 7.76 13.88 28.48
C GLY A 405 7.55 12.82 27.39
N ASN A 406 7.29 13.29 26.17
CA ASN A 406 7.06 12.47 24.97
C ASN A 406 8.07 12.73 23.84
N ILE A 407 9.13 13.47 24.14
CA ILE A 407 10.24 13.82 23.24
C ILE A 407 11.44 12.96 23.63
N ILE A 408 12.23 12.53 22.65
CA ILE A 408 13.53 11.89 22.86
C ILE A 408 14.57 12.99 22.67
N ASP A 409 15.17 13.45 23.76
CA ASP A 409 16.13 14.56 23.73
C ASP A 409 17.32 14.39 24.68
N THR A 410 17.40 13.25 25.38
CA THR A 410 18.52 12.93 26.25
C THR A 410 19.28 11.71 25.75
N ALA A 411 20.59 11.66 26.06
CA ALA A 411 21.43 10.55 25.64
C ALA A 411 20.95 9.19 26.19
N GLN A 412 20.38 9.16 27.40
CA GLN A 412 19.80 7.94 27.97
C GLN A 412 18.55 7.49 27.20
N GLU A 413 17.67 8.41 26.80
CA GLU A 413 16.54 8.08 25.92
C GLU A 413 17.04 7.56 24.57
N GLU A 414 18.00 8.24 23.94
CA GLU A 414 18.59 7.78 22.67
C GLU A 414 19.13 6.35 22.78
N ALA A 415 19.85 6.02 23.86
CA ALA A 415 20.35 4.66 24.11
C ALA A 415 19.20 3.63 24.22
N LEU A 416 18.17 3.91 25.03
CA LEU A 416 17.04 3.00 25.22
C LEU A 416 16.20 2.84 23.96
N HIS A 417 16.02 3.91 23.19
CA HIS A 417 15.30 3.89 21.92
C HIS A 417 16.10 3.17 20.81
N ASN A 418 17.43 3.27 20.82
CA ASN A 418 18.31 2.47 19.96
C ASN A 418 18.20 0.96 20.28
N ILE A 419 18.06 0.58 21.56
CA ILE A 419 17.80 -0.80 21.98
C ILE A 419 16.38 -1.24 21.57
N MET A 420 15.37 -0.39 21.72
CA MET A 420 14.02 -0.67 21.22
C MET A 420 14.01 -0.88 19.70
N ALA A 421 14.70 -0.04 18.94
CA ALA A 421 14.88 -0.21 17.49
C ALA A 421 15.57 -1.54 17.14
N HIS A 422 16.50 -2.01 17.97
CA HIS A 422 17.05 -3.36 17.82
C HIS A 422 15.99 -4.44 18.05
N ALA A 423 15.19 -4.33 19.11
CA ALA A 423 14.11 -5.26 19.43
C ALA A 423 13.06 -5.34 18.31
N LEU A 424 12.64 -4.20 17.77
CA LEU A 424 11.68 -4.11 16.65
C LEU A 424 12.20 -4.84 15.40
N ARG A 425 13.46 -4.61 15.02
CA ARG A 425 14.10 -5.34 13.90
C ARG A 425 14.12 -6.85 14.12
N LYS A 426 14.35 -7.29 15.36
CA LYS A 426 14.33 -8.72 15.73
C LYS A 426 12.93 -9.32 15.72
N ALA A 427 11.91 -8.51 15.97
CA ALA A 427 10.49 -8.86 15.86
C ALA A 427 9.96 -8.78 14.41
N GLY A 428 10.73 -8.21 13.48
CA GLY A 428 10.41 -8.17 12.04
C GLY A 428 9.69 -6.90 11.57
N PHE A 429 9.92 -5.77 12.25
CA PHE A 429 9.28 -4.47 11.97
C PHE A 429 10.18 -3.44 11.31
#